data_AF-A0A963QBX0-F1
#
_entry.id   AF-A0A963QBX0-F1
#
_cell.length_a   1.000
_cell.length_b   1.000
_cell.length_c   1.000
_cell.angle_alpha   90.00
_cell.angle_beta   90.00
_cell.angle_gamma   90.00
#
_symmetry.space_group_name_H-M   'P 1'
#
loop_
_entity.id
_entity.type
_entity.pdbx_description
1 polymer ?
#
loop_
_entity_poly.entity_id
_entity_poly.type
_entity_poly.pdbx_seq_one_letter_code
_entity_poly.pdbx_strand_id
1 'polypeptide(L)' 'MQQDILINWSPQETRVAVVESGAVQELHVERSLERGLVGNVYQGKVARVLPGMQSA' A
#
# COMPACT_ATOMS: atom_id res chain seq x y z
N MET A 1 2.47 -25.00 13.41
CA MET A 1 2.47 -24.35 12.08
C MET A 1 3.13 -23.01 12.27
N GLN A 2 4.32 -22.83 11.70
CA GLN A 2 5.11 -21.61 11.85
C GLN A 2 4.91 -20.78 10.59
N GLN A 3 4.40 -19.57 10.80
CA GLN A 3 4.19 -18.58 9.75
C GLN A 3 5.11 -17.40 10.05
N ASP A 4 5.98 -17.08 9.11
CA ASP A 4 6.95 -16.02 9.20
C ASP A 4 6.65 -14.94 8.16
N ILE A 5 6.90 -13.69 8.51
CA ILE A 5 6.86 -12.56 7.59
C ILE A 5 8.29 -12.05 7.41
N LEU A 6 8.82 -12.19 6.21
CA LEU A 6 10.17 -11.74 5.86
C LEU A 6 10.08 -10.43 5.08
N ILE A 7 10.81 -9.40 5.56
CA ILE A 7 10.83 -8.08 4.95
C ILE A 7 12.24 -7.81 4.42
N ASN A 8 12.33 -7.52 3.12
CA ASN A 8 13.56 -7.08 2.47
C ASN A 8 13.34 -5.68 1.88
N TRP A 9 14.18 -4.73 2.29
CA TRP A 9 14.07 -3.34 1.89
C TRP A 9 15.26 -2.90 1.02
N SER A 10 14.96 -2.19 -0.06
CA SER A 10 15.93 -1.46 -0.88
C SER A 10 15.35 -0.10 -1.29
N PRO A 11 16.17 0.88 -1.70
CA PRO A 11 15.65 2.18 -2.18
C PRO A 11 14.69 2.07 -3.37
N GLN A 12 14.85 1.04 -4.21
CA GLN A 12 14.06 0.85 -5.43
C GLN A 12 12.73 0.14 -5.15
N GLU A 13 12.71 -0.79 -4.20
CA GLU A 13 11.53 -1.58 -3.86
C GLU A 13 11.59 -2.19 -2.47
N THR A 14 10.41 -2.44 -1.91
CA THR A 14 10.20 -3.24 -0.69
C THR A 14 9.57 -4.56 -1.06
N ARG A 15 10.10 -5.67 -0.55
CA ARG A 15 9.58 -7.02 -0.77
C ARG A 15 9.16 -7.62 0.56
N VAL A 16 7.95 -8.16 0.62
CA VAL A 16 7.41 -8.82 1.81
C VAL A 16 6.98 -10.24 1.42
N ALA A 17 7.56 -11.25 2.06
CA ALA A 17 7.19 -12.65 1.84
C ALA A 17 6.46 -13.20 3.06
N VAL A 18 5.33 -13.87 2.83
CA VAL A 18 4.67 -14.72 3.82
C VAL A 18 5.18 -16.14 3.62
N VAL A 19 5.82 -16.70 4.65
CA VAL A 19 6.45 -18.01 4.61
C VAL A 19 5.75 -18.92 5.59
N GLU A 20 5.41 -20.13 5.17
CA GLU A 20 4.83 -21.16 6.02
C GLU A 20 5.68 -22.41 5.96
N SER A 21 6.14 -22.89 7.12
CA SER A 21 6.99 -24.09 7.22
C SER A 21 8.23 -24.04 6.31
N GLY A 22 8.81 -22.84 6.13
CA GLY A 22 9.99 -22.62 5.29
C GLY A 22 9.72 -22.48 3.79
N ALA A 23 8.46 -22.59 3.34
CA ALA A 23 8.06 -22.37 1.96
C ALA A 23 7.36 -21.00 1.78
N VAL A 24 7.70 -20.27 0.72
CA VAL A 24 7.04 -18.99 0.39
C VAL A 24 5.63 -19.27 -0.14
N GLN A 25 4.64 -18.70 0.52
CA GLN A 25 3.23 -18.81 0.14
C GLN A 25 2.80 -17.59 -0.69
N GLU A 26 3.23 -16.40 -0.29
CA GLU A 26 2.88 -15.15 -0.98
C GLU A 26 4.07 -14.18 -0.97
N LEU A 27 4.21 -13.39 -2.05
CA LEU A 27 5.22 -12.35 -2.20
C LEU A 27 4.57 -11.05 -2.66
N HIS A 28 4.70 -10.01 -1.85
CA HIS A 28 4.31 -8.65 -2.16
C HIS A 28 5.54 -7.84 -2.54
N VAL A 29 5.47 -7.12 -3.66
CA VAL A 29 6.53 -6.21 -4.10
C VAL A 29 5.94 -4.83 -4.28
N GLU A 30 6.47 -3.86 -3.54
CA GLU A 30 6.04 -2.47 -3.61
C GLU A 30 7.16 -1.59 -4.14
N ARG A 31 6.88 -0.88 -5.24
CA ARG A 31 7.77 0.12 -5.83
C ARG A 31 7.22 1.51 -5.62
N SER A 32 8.07 2.42 -5.14
CA SER A 32 7.66 3.80 -4.84
C SER A 32 7.06 4.53 -6.04
N LEU A 33 7.52 4.23 -7.26
CA LEU A 33 7.04 4.84 -8.50
C LEU A 33 5.68 4.31 -8.96
N GLU A 34 5.25 3.15 -8.47
CA GLU A 34 4.01 2.48 -8.87
C GLU A 34 2.89 2.67 -7.82
N ARG A 35 3.13 3.45 -6.74
CA ARG A 35 2.11 3.72 -5.71
C ARG A 35 0.98 4.58 -6.26
N GLY A 36 -0.21 3.99 -6.34
CA GLY A 36 -1.45 4.69 -6.61
C GLY A 36 -1.97 5.48 -5.40
N LEU A 37 -2.94 6.37 -5.65
CA LEU A 37 -3.65 7.11 -4.59
C LEU A 37 -4.92 6.40 -4.09
N VAL A 38 -5.34 5.32 -4.78
CA VAL A 38 -6.58 4.59 -4.49
C VAL A 38 -6.47 3.90 -3.13
N GLY A 39 -7.51 4.02 -2.30
CA GLY A 39 -7.57 3.43 -0.96
C GLY A 39 -6.93 4.29 0.13
N ASN A 40 -6.24 5.37 -0.23
CA ASN A 40 -5.69 6.29 0.75
C ASN A 40 -6.81 7.08 1.45
N VAL A 41 -6.65 7.26 2.76
CA VAL A 41 -7.55 8.08 3.59
C VAL A 41 -6.76 9.30 4.05
N TYR A 42 -7.32 10.48 3.81
CA TYR A 42 -6.70 11.77 4.13
C TYR A 42 -7.61 12.61 5.01
N GLN A 43 -7.00 13.39 5.91
CA GLN A 43 -7.69 14.49 6.59
C GLN A 43 -7.59 15.75 5.72
N GLY A 44 -8.58 15.96 4.86
CA GLY A 44 -8.66 17.15 4.00
C GLY A 44 -9.32 18.35 4.68
N LYS A 45 -8.96 19.57 4.24
CA LYS A 45 -9.70 20.79 4.56
C LYS A 45 -10.45 21.25 3.31
N VAL A 46 -11.75 21.53 3.44
CA VAL A 46 -12.58 22.02 2.33
C VAL A 46 -12.04 23.38 1.86
N ALA A 47 -11.67 23.47 0.59
CA ALA A 47 -11.07 24.67 0.01
C ALA A 47 -12.13 25.61 -0.62
N ARG A 48 -13.14 25.06 -1.30
CA ARG A 48 -14.22 25.81 -1.95
C ARG A 48 -15.41 24.90 -2.21
N VAL A 49 -16.63 25.43 -2.07
CA VAL A 49 -17.87 24.75 -2.48
C VAL A 49 -18.43 25.44 -3.72
N LEU A 50 -18.71 24.68 -4.78
CA LEU A 50 -19.34 25.19 -6.01
C LEU A 50 -20.81 24.71 -6.08
N PRO A 51 -21.79 25.63 -5.96
CA PRO A 51 -23.20 25.27 -6.07
C PRO A 51 -23.53 24.68 -7.45
N GLY A 52 -24.39 23.66 -7.49
CA GLY A 52 -24.87 23.03 -8.73
C GLY A 52 -24.01 21.87 -9.26
N MET A 53 -22.81 21.66 -8.73
CA MET A 53 -21.94 20.52 -9.09
C MET A 53 -22.14 19.29 -8.17
N GLN A 54 -22.96 19.41 -7.12
CA GLN A 54 -23.22 18.36 -6.10
C GLN A 54 -21.94 17.68 -5.56
N SER A 55 -20.87 18.46 -5.41
CA SER A 55 -19.55 18.02 -4.92
C SER A 55 -18.95 19.13 -4.03
N ALA A 56 -18.16 18.76 -3.02
CA ALA A 56 -17.51 19.67 -2.08
C ALA A 56 -16.11 19.19 -1.69
#